data_AF-A0A3C1WH89-F1
#
_entry.id   AF-A0A3C1WH89-F1
#
_cell.length_a   1.000
_cell.length_b   1.000
_cell.length_c   1.000
_cell.angle_alpha   90.00
_cell.angle_beta   90.00
_cell.angle_gamma   90.00
#
_symmetry.space_group_name_H-M   'P 1'
#
loop_
_entity.id
_entity.type
_entity.pdbx_description
1 polymer ?
#
loop_
_entity_poly.entity_id
_entity_poly.type
_entity_poly.pdbx_seq_one_letter_code
_entity_poly.pdbx_strand_id
1 'polypeptide(L)'
;MAVSEDARFLTLGPEVASRIQSREFVLLSYMALAGTLLSAALTKEARVELALAIPYIALASSLIGMHHDLLIGAISDFMKEISKNTPGPTWHHDPHFLPRGLRYRTIRDIGTGFFMIFTVATSLFVNKEHILGGHAKTALPCVLWWGGLLCSLGVIAVMLITWGVRNEKPFAKKLWWVETY
;
A
#
# COMPACT_ATOMS: atom_id res chain seq x y z
N MET A 1 -16.67 -34.91 -1.14
CA MET A 1 -15.90 -35.25 0.08
C MET A 1 -15.84 -34.02 0.96
N ALA A 2 -16.28 -34.10 2.22
CA ALA A 2 -16.12 -33.00 3.16
C ALA A 2 -14.64 -32.90 3.56
N VAL A 3 -14.01 -31.76 3.29
CA VAL A 3 -12.64 -31.46 3.73
C VAL A 3 -12.64 -31.39 5.26
N SER A 4 -11.80 -32.19 5.92
CA SER A 4 -11.67 -32.16 7.39
C SER A 4 -11.21 -30.78 7.87
N GLU A 5 -11.63 -30.36 9.07
CA GLU A 5 -11.28 -29.04 9.62
C GLU A 5 -9.76 -28.84 9.70
N ASP A 6 -9.01 -29.88 10.09
CA ASP A 6 -7.54 -29.87 10.14
C ASP A 6 -6.91 -29.57 8.76
N ALA A 7 -7.48 -30.10 7.68
CA ALA A 7 -7.02 -29.82 6.32
C ALA A 7 -7.31 -28.36 5.90
N ARG A 8 -8.37 -27.73 6.42
CA ARG A 8 -8.66 -26.30 6.18
C ARG A 8 -7.62 -25.42 6.89
N PHE A 9 -7.27 -25.70 8.13
CA PHE A 9 -6.24 -24.93 8.87
C PHE A 9 -4.85 -25.05 8.26
N LEU A 10 -4.47 -26.25 7.78
CA LEU A 10 -3.20 -26.49 7.10
C LEU A 10 -3.05 -25.68 5.80
N THR A 11 -4.15 -25.31 5.14
CA THR A 11 -4.11 -24.55 3.87
C THR A 11 -4.21 -23.03 4.06
N LEU A 12 -4.88 -22.56 5.12
CA LEU A 12 -5.12 -21.12 5.34
C LEU A 12 -3.89 -20.36 5.84
N GLY A 13 -3.04 -20.97 6.66
CA GLY A 13 -1.78 -20.35 7.11
C GLY A 13 -0.82 -20.02 5.95
N PRO A 14 -0.49 -21.00 5.08
CA PRO A 14 0.29 -20.75 3.87
C PRO A 14 -0.33 -19.72 2.93
N GLU A 15 -1.67 -19.70 2.82
CA GLU A 15 -2.37 -18.69 2.03
C GLU A 15 -2.11 -17.27 2.56
N VAL A 16 -2.29 -17.02 3.87
CA VAL A 16 -2.00 -15.71 4.48
C VAL A 16 -0.53 -15.31 4.30
N ALA A 17 0.40 -16.25 4.50
CA ALA A 17 1.82 -16.01 4.29
C ALA A 17 2.13 -15.63 2.84
N SER A 18 1.56 -16.34 1.86
CA SER A 18 1.72 -16.03 0.43
C SER A 18 1.17 -14.64 0.09
N ARG A 19 0.01 -14.26 0.64
CA ARG A 19 -0.61 -12.94 0.41
C ARG A 19 0.22 -11.80 0.99
N ILE A 20 0.82 -12.01 2.16
CA ILE A 20 1.78 -11.07 2.75
C ILE A 20 2.99 -10.92 1.84
N GLN A 21 3.59 -12.04 1.41
CA GLN A 21 4.77 -12.03 0.55
C GLN A 21 4.49 -11.37 -0.81
N SER A 22 3.36 -11.67 -1.46
CA SER A 22 2.95 -11.01 -2.70
C SER A 22 2.79 -9.51 -2.53
N ARG A 23 2.19 -9.05 -1.42
CA ARG A 23 2.08 -7.61 -1.13
C ARG A 23 3.45 -6.96 -1.03
N GLU A 24 4.38 -7.56 -0.29
CA GLU A 24 5.74 -7.01 -0.15
C GLU A 24 6.46 -6.92 -1.50
N PHE A 25 6.39 -7.97 -2.32
CA PHE A 25 6.99 -7.94 -3.65
C PHE A 25 6.42 -6.85 -4.54
N VAL A 26 5.10 -6.65 -4.52
CA VAL A 26 4.45 -5.60 -5.30
C VAL A 26 4.92 -4.22 -4.85
N LEU A 27 4.91 -3.96 -3.53
CA LEU A 27 5.36 -2.68 -2.97
C LEU A 27 6.83 -2.38 -3.31
N LEU A 28 7.71 -3.37 -3.14
CA LEU A 28 9.13 -3.24 -3.47
C LEU A 28 9.36 -3.00 -4.97
N SER A 29 8.61 -3.68 -5.84
CA SER A 29 8.71 -3.50 -7.29
C SER A 29 8.33 -2.08 -7.71
N TYR A 30 7.29 -1.52 -7.10
CA TYR A 30 6.89 -0.13 -7.34
C TYR A 30 7.90 0.87 -6.79
N MET A 31 8.47 0.61 -5.61
CA MET A 31 9.53 1.46 -5.05
C MET A 31 10.78 1.47 -5.94
N ALA A 32 11.18 0.30 -6.44
CA ALA A 32 12.29 0.16 -7.37
C ALA A 32 12.03 0.95 -8.67
N LEU A 33 10.85 0.76 -9.27
CA LEU A 33 10.46 1.47 -10.49
C LEU A 33 10.44 3.00 -10.29
N ALA A 34 9.85 3.49 -9.20
CA ALA A 34 9.84 4.92 -8.86
C ALA A 34 11.26 5.47 -8.70
N GLY A 35 12.15 4.74 -8.01
CA GLY A 35 13.56 5.10 -7.86
C GLY A 35 14.31 5.14 -9.19
N THR A 36 14.08 4.17 -10.08
CA THR A 36 14.67 4.14 -11.43
C THR A 36 14.21 5.32 -12.27
N LEU A 37 12.91 5.62 -12.30
CA LEU A 37 12.36 6.76 -13.04
C LEU A 37 12.90 8.08 -12.51
N LEU A 38 12.98 8.24 -11.19
CA LEU A 38 13.52 9.44 -10.57
C LEU A 38 15.00 9.63 -10.89
N SER A 39 15.80 8.57 -10.78
CA SER A 39 17.22 8.59 -11.13
C SER A 39 17.43 8.95 -12.60
N ALA A 40 16.64 8.35 -13.51
CA ALA A 40 16.69 8.66 -14.92
C ALA A 40 16.32 10.12 -15.23
N ALA A 41 15.31 10.67 -14.54
CA ALA A 41 14.89 12.06 -14.67
C ALA A 41 15.95 13.05 -14.19
N LEU A 42 16.70 12.70 -13.13
CA LEU A 42 17.79 13.53 -12.59
C LEU A 42 19.06 13.50 -13.46
N THR A 43 19.18 12.55 -14.39
CA THR A 43 20.42 12.38 -15.18
C THR A 43 20.53 13.38 -16.33
N LYS A 44 19.42 13.74 -16.99
CA LYS A 44 19.40 14.68 -18.13
C LYS A 44 18.07 15.44 -18.17
N GLU A 45 18.12 16.73 -18.50
CA GLU A 45 16.92 17.59 -18.64
C GLU A 45 15.88 17.02 -19.60
N ALA A 46 16.31 16.40 -20.71
CA ALA A 46 15.41 15.77 -21.68
C ALA A 46 14.58 14.60 -21.13
N ARG A 47 14.83 14.16 -19.89
CA ARG A 47 14.15 13.02 -19.24
C ARG A 47 13.34 13.42 -18.01
N VAL A 48 13.25 14.72 -17.69
CA VAL A 48 12.53 15.24 -16.53
C VAL A 48 11.08 14.77 -16.48
N GLU A 49 10.44 14.64 -17.65
CA GLU A 49 9.07 14.15 -17.79
C GLU A 49 8.85 12.72 -17.28
N LEU A 50 9.89 11.87 -17.22
CA LEU A 50 9.77 10.50 -16.67
C LEU A 50 9.32 10.52 -15.21
N ALA A 51 9.69 11.58 -14.47
CA ALA A 51 9.27 11.75 -13.09
C ALA A 51 7.77 12.06 -12.95
N LEU A 52 7.07 12.52 -14.01
CA LEU A 52 5.62 12.74 -13.97
C LEU A 52 4.82 11.45 -13.78
N ALA A 53 5.38 10.28 -14.09
CA ALA A 53 4.72 8.99 -13.87
C ALA A 53 4.74 8.54 -12.40
N ILE A 54 5.69 9.04 -11.59
CA ILE A 54 5.92 8.58 -10.22
C ILE A 54 4.68 8.74 -9.31
N PRO A 55 3.96 9.86 -9.30
CA PRO A 55 2.76 10.00 -8.47
C PRO A 55 1.65 9.01 -8.80
N TYR A 56 1.45 8.66 -10.08
CA TYR A 56 0.45 7.69 -10.52
C TYR A 56 0.83 6.28 -10.07
N ILE A 57 2.11 5.93 -10.20
CA ILE A 57 2.65 4.65 -9.77
C ILE A 57 2.54 4.51 -8.24
N ALA A 58 2.83 5.58 -7.49
CA ALA A 58 2.68 5.60 -6.04
C ALA A 58 1.23 5.40 -5.60
N LEU A 59 0.27 6.02 -6.30
CA LEU A 59 -1.16 5.81 -6.03
C LEU A 59 -1.59 4.37 -6.33
N ALA A 60 -1.19 3.82 -7.48
CA ALA A 60 -1.47 2.43 -7.83
C ALA A 60 -0.91 1.46 -6.79
N SER A 61 0.33 1.66 -6.37
CA SER A 61 0.99 0.88 -5.32
C SER A 61 0.22 0.96 -3.99
N SER A 62 -0.22 2.15 -3.59
CA SER A 62 -1.00 2.36 -2.36
C SER A 62 -2.35 1.64 -2.40
N LEU A 63 -3.06 1.71 -3.53
CA LEU A 63 -4.35 1.04 -3.73
C LEU A 63 -4.21 -0.48 -3.71
N ILE A 64 -3.20 -1.03 -4.40
CA ILE A 64 -2.93 -2.47 -4.39
C ILE A 64 -2.53 -2.92 -2.98
N GLY A 65 -1.70 -2.13 -2.29
CA GLY A 65 -1.34 -2.37 -0.89
C GLY A 65 -2.58 -2.47 0.01
N MET A 66 -3.48 -1.50 -0.08
CA MET A 66 -4.75 -1.49 0.64
C MET A 66 -5.60 -2.73 0.31
N HIS A 67 -5.72 -3.10 -0.97
CA HIS A 67 -6.46 -4.29 -1.39
C HIS A 67 -5.91 -5.58 -0.74
N HIS A 68 -4.59 -5.76 -0.74
CA HIS A 68 -3.95 -6.90 -0.08
C HIS A 68 -4.20 -6.92 1.42
N ASP A 69 -4.17 -5.76 2.10
CA ASP A 69 -4.46 -5.72 3.53
C ASP A 69 -5.88 -6.10 3.88
N LEU A 70 -6.85 -5.69 3.06
CA LEU A 70 -8.24 -6.06 3.23
C LEU A 70 -8.44 -7.57 3.06
N LEU A 71 -7.82 -8.17 2.04
CA LEU A 71 -7.85 -9.62 1.85
C LEU A 71 -7.22 -10.37 3.02
N ILE A 72 -6.05 -9.93 3.49
CA ILE A 72 -5.39 -10.52 4.67
C ILE A 72 -6.29 -10.40 5.90
N GLY A 73 -6.95 -9.25 6.09
CA GLY A 73 -7.91 -9.03 7.18
C GLY A 73 -9.09 -10.01 7.12
N ALA A 74 -9.75 -10.10 5.96
CA ALA A 74 -10.89 -11.00 5.75
C ALA A 74 -10.53 -12.48 5.98
N ILE A 75 -9.36 -12.92 5.47
CA ILE A 75 -8.89 -14.30 5.70
C ILE A 75 -8.58 -14.51 7.18
N SER A 76 -7.98 -13.52 7.86
CA SER A 76 -7.67 -13.62 9.29
C SER A 76 -8.95 -13.73 10.14
N ASP A 77 -10.00 -12.99 9.81
CA ASP A 77 -11.28 -13.07 10.53
C ASP A 77 -12.01 -14.38 10.25
N PHE A 78 -11.97 -14.87 9.02
CA PHE A 78 -12.45 -16.21 8.68
C PHE A 78 -11.71 -17.30 9.46
N MET A 79 -10.37 -17.22 9.55
CA MET A 79 -9.56 -18.15 10.34
C MET A 79 -9.92 -18.12 11.82
N LYS A 80 -10.13 -16.93 12.41
CA LYS A 80 -10.59 -16.79 13.79
C LYS A 80 -11.91 -17.53 14.00
N GLU A 81 -12.87 -17.34 13.10
CA GLU A 81 -14.19 -17.97 13.21
C GLU A 81 -14.12 -19.50 13.19
N ILE A 82 -13.34 -20.08 12.27
CA ILE A 82 -13.15 -21.54 12.22
C ILE A 82 -12.41 -22.02 13.47
N SER A 83 -11.40 -21.29 13.95
CA SER A 83 -10.59 -21.68 15.12
C SER A 83 -11.31 -21.59 16.47
N LYS A 84 -12.53 -21.03 16.53
CA LYS A 84 -13.28 -20.93 17.81
C LYS A 84 -13.52 -22.29 18.47
N ASN A 85 -13.66 -23.34 17.67
CA ASN A 85 -14.04 -24.68 18.14
C ASN A 85 -12.97 -25.75 17.92
N THR A 86 -11.84 -25.38 17.30
CA THR A 86 -10.75 -26.30 16.97
C THR A 86 -9.46 -25.77 17.60
N PRO A 87 -8.68 -26.57 18.35
CA PRO A 87 -7.41 -26.12 18.91
C PRO A 87 -6.46 -25.73 17.76
N GLY A 88 -6.40 -24.44 17.46
CA GLY A 88 -5.60 -23.89 16.39
C GLY A 88 -4.09 -24.02 16.65
N PRO A 89 -3.25 -23.96 15.61
CA PRO A 89 -1.81 -24.03 15.77
C PRO A 89 -1.30 -22.85 16.62
N THR A 90 -0.52 -23.16 17.66
CA THR A 90 -0.21 -22.29 18.81
C THR A 90 0.66 -21.07 18.52
N TRP A 91 1.15 -20.90 17.29
CA TRP A 91 2.01 -19.77 16.90
C TRP A 91 1.28 -18.41 16.92
N HIS A 92 -0.06 -18.41 16.87
CA HIS A 92 -0.88 -17.20 17.04
C HIS A 92 -1.20 -16.87 18.50
N HIS A 93 -0.99 -17.82 19.42
CA HIS A 93 -1.42 -17.70 20.82
C HIS A 93 -0.33 -17.18 21.75
N ASP A 94 0.89 -16.92 21.24
CA ASP A 94 1.95 -16.32 22.05
C ASP A 94 1.63 -14.82 22.30
N PRO A 95 1.44 -14.41 23.58
CA PRO A 95 1.08 -13.04 23.94
C PRO A 95 2.13 -12.00 23.50
N HIS A 96 3.35 -12.42 23.14
CA HIS A 96 4.40 -11.55 22.63
C HIS A 96 4.49 -11.47 21.11
N PHE A 97 3.85 -12.38 20.37
CA PHE A 97 3.92 -12.42 18.91
C PHE A 97 3.11 -11.31 18.27
N LEU A 98 1.87 -11.09 18.73
CA LEU A 98 0.97 -10.06 18.21
C LEU A 98 1.52 -8.63 18.41
N PRO A 99 2.00 -8.21 19.60
CA PRO A 99 2.53 -6.86 19.79
C PRO A 99 3.83 -6.60 19.00
N ARG A 100 4.73 -7.60 18.90
CA ARG A 100 5.94 -7.48 18.08
C ARG A 100 5.59 -7.38 16.60
N GLY A 101 4.69 -8.24 16.11
CA GLY A 101 4.21 -8.21 14.73
C GLY A 101 3.59 -6.86 14.35
N LEU A 102 2.77 -6.28 15.23
CA LEU A 102 2.18 -4.95 15.03
C LEU A 102 3.23 -3.83 15.00
N ARG A 103 4.27 -3.91 15.84
CA ARG A 103 5.36 -2.92 15.88
C ARG A 103 6.21 -2.95 14.61
N TYR A 104 6.65 -4.14 14.17
CA TYR A 104 7.41 -4.28 12.92
C TYR A 104 6.60 -3.85 11.69
N ARG A 105 5.31 -4.18 11.68
CA ARG A 105 4.39 -3.73 10.64
C ARG A 105 4.29 -2.20 10.57
N THR A 106 4.15 -1.54 11.72
CA THR A 106 4.07 -0.07 11.80
C THR A 106 5.34 0.60 11.28
N ILE A 107 6.52 0.09 11.66
CA ILE A 107 7.81 0.62 11.20
C ILE A 107 7.93 0.49 9.68
N ARG A 108 7.56 -0.67 9.12
CA ARG A 108 7.55 -0.88 7.67
C ARG A 108 6.63 0.12 6.98
N ASP A 109 5.39 0.26 7.45
CA ASP A 109 4.41 1.17 6.83
C ASP A 109 4.88 2.63 6.86
N ILE A 110 5.53 3.07 7.94
CA ILE A 110 6.16 4.38 8.02
C ILE A 110 7.28 4.50 6.99
N GLY A 111 8.14 3.49 6.86
CA GLY A 111 9.23 3.48 5.89
C GLY A 111 8.73 3.54 4.44
N THR A 112 7.76 2.71 4.09
CA THR A 112 7.13 2.71 2.76
C THR A 112 6.40 4.04 2.50
N GLY A 113 5.67 4.55 3.49
CA GLY A 113 4.97 5.84 3.42
C GLY A 113 5.92 7.00 3.19
N PHE A 114 7.00 7.06 3.98
CA PHE A 114 8.05 8.06 3.83
C PHE A 114 8.68 8.00 2.43
N PHE A 115 9.04 6.82 1.94
CA PHE A 115 9.62 6.66 0.61
C PHE A 115 8.68 7.13 -0.50
N MET A 116 7.40 6.73 -0.44
CA MET A 116 6.42 7.15 -1.46
C MET A 116 6.21 8.67 -1.43
N ILE A 117 5.99 9.26 -0.26
CA ILE A 117 5.78 10.71 -0.13
C ILE A 117 7.02 11.46 -0.62
N PHE A 118 8.22 11.01 -0.22
CA PHE A 118 9.48 11.61 -0.63
C PHE A 118 9.66 11.56 -2.16
N THR A 119 9.56 10.38 -2.76
CA THR A 119 9.76 10.21 -4.21
C THR A 119 8.73 10.99 -5.02
N VAL A 120 7.47 11.03 -4.58
CA VAL A 120 6.41 11.83 -5.19
C VAL A 120 6.72 13.33 -5.07
N ALA A 121 7.08 13.81 -3.88
CA ALA A 121 7.43 15.22 -3.69
C ALA A 121 8.64 15.63 -4.54
N THR A 122 9.70 14.82 -4.57
CA THR A 122 10.87 15.06 -5.43
C THR A 122 10.49 15.05 -6.91
N SER A 123 9.63 14.13 -7.34
CA SER A 123 9.21 14.04 -8.74
C SER A 123 8.46 15.29 -9.22
N LEU A 124 7.55 15.82 -8.40
CA LEU A 124 6.82 17.05 -8.68
C LEU A 124 7.73 18.28 -8.63
N PHE A 125 8.69 18.29 -7.70
CA PHE A 125 9.67 19.37 -7.57
C PHE A 125 10.60 19.44 -8.78
N VAL A 126 11.15 18.32 -9.24
CA VAL A 126 12.03 18.26 -10.42
C VAL A 126 11.31 18.75 -11.68
N ASN A 127 10.01 18.49 -11.80
CA ASN A 127 9.20 18.97 -12.92
C ASN A 127 8.68 20.41 -12.75
N LYS A 128 8.81 21.03 -11.56
CA LYS A 128 8.15 22.29 -11.23
C LYS A 128 8.57 23.42 -12.17
N GLU A 129 9.87 23.61 -12.39
CA GLU A 129 10.36 24.70 -13.24
C GLU A 129 10.02 24.46 -14.71
N HIS A 130 10.08 23.20 -15.15
CA HIS A 130 9.71 22.82 -16.51
C HIS A 130 8.23 23.12 -16.81
N ILE A 131 7.34 22.85 -15.85
CA ILE A 131 5.89 23.01 -16.01
C ILE A 131 5.42 24.45 -15.69
N LEU A 132 5.79 25.00 -14.53
CA LEU A 132 5.34 26.31 -14.07
C LEU A 132 6.17 27.48 -14.65
N GLY A 133 7.39 27.22 -15.08
CA GLY A 133 8.24 28.21 -15.77
C GLY A 133 7.89 28.41 -17.25
N GLY A 134 6.82 27.77 -17.74
CA GLY A 134 6.32 27.94 -19.11
C GLY A 134 7.16 27.25 -20.19
N HIS A 135 8.06 26.34 -19.81
CA HIS A 135 8.88 25.57 -20.77
C HIS A 135 8.12 24.37 -21.36
N ALA A 136 7.03 23.94 -20.72
CA ALA A 136 6.11 22.96 -21.24
C ALA A 136 5.41 23.50 -22.50
N LYS A 137 5.82 23.00 -23.66
CA LYS A 137 5.28 23.42 -24.98
C LYS A 137 3.88 22.87 -25.26
N THR A 138 3.39 21.94 -24.44
CA THR A 138 2.10 21.27 -24.65
C THR A 138 1.27 21.21 -23.37
N ALA A 139 -0.05 21.08 -23.50
CA ALA A 139 -0.97 21.00 -22.36
C ALA A 139 -0.85 19.69 -21.57
N LEU A 140 -0.39 18.60 -22.22
CA LEU A 140 -0.36 17.27 -21.63
C LEU A 140 0.56 17.15 -20.39
N PRO A 141 1.82 17.60 -20.41
CA PRO A 141 2.68 17.60 -19.22
C PRO A 141 2.10 18.39 -18.04
N CYS A 142 1.39 19.49 -18.32
CA CYS A 142 0.72 20.28 -17.29
C CYS A 142 -0.44 19.51 -16.65
N VAL A 143 -1.29 18.88 -17.46
CA VAL A 143 -2.37 17.99 -16.98
C VAL A 143 -1.78 16.83 -16.16
N LEU A 144 -0.69 16.22 -16.63
CA LEU A 144 -0.03 15.12 -15.93
C LEU A 144 0.56 15.56 -14.58
N TRP A 145 1.11 16.78 -14.50
CA TRP A 145 1.65 17.32 -13.25
C TRP A 145 0.54 17.59 -12.23
N TRP A 146 -0.57 18.24 -12.63
CA TRP A 146 -1.72 18.48 -11.75
C TRP A 146 -2.42 17.18 -11.34
N GLY A 147 -2.59 16.25 -12.28
CA GLY A 147 -3.08 14.91 -11.99
C GLY A 147 -2.15 14.18 -11.02
N GLY A 148 -0.84 14.36 -11.16
CA GLY A 148 0.15 13.83 -10.24
C GLY A 148 0.03 14.41 -8.83
N LEU A 149 -0.23 15.72 -8.72
CA LEU A 149 -0.53 16.36 -7.44
C LEU A 149 -1.78 15.74 -6.77
N LEU A 150 -2.85 15.53 -7.54
CA LEU A 150 -4.06 14.86 -7.04
C LEU A 150 -3.77 13.42 -6.62
N CYS A 151 -2.98 12.67 -7.39
CA CYS A 151 -2.54 11.32 -7.02
C CYS A 151 -1.74 11.32 -5.72
N SER A 152 -0.93 12.35 -5.47
CA SER A 152 -0.16 12.51 -4.23
C SER A 152 -1.07 12.66 -3.01
N LEU A 153 -2.13 13.46 -3.13
CA LEU A 153 -3.16 13.57 -2.10
C LEU A 153 -3.91 12.24 -1.91
N GLY A 154 -4.18 11.54 -3.02
CA GLY A 154 -4.77 10.21 -3.01
C GLY A 154 -3.93 9.19 -2.24
N VAL A 155 -2.60 9.17 -2.43
CA VAL A 155 -1.67 8.31 -1.68
C VAL A 155 -1.81 8.54 -0.19
N ILE A 156 -1.78 9.80 0.26
CA ILE A 156 -1.93 10.17 1.67
C ILE A 156 -3.28 9.69 2.20
N ALA A 157 -4.36 9.92 1.45
CA ALA A 157 -5.70 9.49 1.83
C ALA A 157 -5.79 7.95 1.98
N VAL A 158 -5.29 7.19 1.00
CA VAL A 158 -5.27 5.72 1.04
C VAL A 158 -4.46 5.21 2.21
N MET A 159 -3.29 5.79 2.48
CA MET A 159 -2.45 5.42 3.62
C MET A 159 -3.16 5.68 4.97
N LEU A 160 -3.79 6.85 5.12
CA LEU A 160 -4.53 7.20 6.34
C LEU A 160 -5.75 6.30 6.55
N ILE A 161 -6.51 6.03 5.49
CA ILE A 161 -7.67 5.12 5.55
C ILE A 161 -7.21 3.71 5.92
N THR A 162 -6.18 3.19 5.24
CA THR A 162 -5.64 1.86 5.50
C THR A 162 -5.13 1.74 6.93
N TRP A 163 -4.41 2.74 7.43
CA TRP A 163 -3.98 2.79 8.82
C TRP A 163 -5.16 2.86 9.79
N GLY A 164 -6.17 3.67 9.48
CA GLY A 164 -7.37 3.81 10.28
C GLY A 164 -8.17 2.51 10.39
N VAL A 165 -8.37 1.80 9.28
CA VAL A 165 -9.07 0.50 9.23
C VAL A 165 -8.32 -0.51 10.09
N ARG A 166 -7.01 -0.63 9.90
CA ARG A 166 -6.18 -1.60 10.63
C ARG A 166 -6.09 -1.33 12.14
N ASN A 167 -6.15 -0.06 12.56
CA ASN A 167 -6.11 0.34 13.97
C ASN A 167 -7.50 0.64 14.54
N GLU A 168 -8.56 0.21 13.86
CA GLU A 168 -9.94 0.34 14.31
C GLU A 168 -10.35 1.78 14.68
N LYS A 169 -9.80 2.77 13.99
CA LYS A 169 -10.05 4.17 14.31
C LYS A 169 -11.50 4.54 13.97
N PRO A 170 -12.16 5.39 14.80
CA PRO A 170 -13.57 5.74 14.61
C PRO A 170 -13.90 6.30 13.22
N PHE A 171 -13.00 7.12 12.66
CA PHE A 171 -13.20 7.70 11.32
C PHE A 171 -13.21 6.64 10.22
N ALA A 172 -12.39 5.60 10.34
CA ALA A 172 -12.31 4.52 9.37
C ALA A 172 -13.46 3.53 9.52
N LYS A 173 -13.91 3.27 10.77
CA LYS A 173 -15.14 2.50 11.02
C LYS A 173 -16.35 3.12 10.31
N LYS A 174 -16.48 4.46 10.35
CA LYS A 174 -17.56 5.19 9.67
C LYS A 174 -17.50 5.13 8.13
N LEU A 175 -16.30 4.99 7.57
CA LEU A 175 -16.08 4.85 6.12
C LEU A 175 -16.33 3.42 5.61
N TRP A 176 -16.19 2.41 6.47
CA TRP A 176 -16.32 0.99 6.12
C TRP A 176 -17.68 0.40 6.50
N TRP A 177 -18.34 0.96 7.51
CA TRP A 177 -19.74 0.66 7.83
C TRP A 177 -20.64 1.49 6.91
N VAL A 178 -20.67 1.13 5.63
CA VAL A 178 -21.93 1.22 4.90
C VAL A 178 -22.80 0.17 5.57
N GLU A 179 -23.81 0.62 6.31
CA GLU A 179 -24.76 -0.20 7.05
C GLU A 179 -25.17 -1.41 6.19
N THR A 180 -24.61 -2.59 6.48
CA THR A 180 -25.19 -3.86 6.09
C THR A 180 -26.48 -3.98 6.90
N TYR A 181 -27.56 -3.46 6.33
CA TYR A 181 -28.92 -3.91 6.59
C TYR A 181 -29.10 -5.33 6.03
#